data_AF-A0A917GDY5-F1
#
_entry.id   AF-A0A917GDY5-F1
#
_cell.length_a   1.000
_cell.length_b   1.000
_cell.length_c   1.000
_cell.angle_alpha   90.00
_cell.angle_beta   90.00
_cell.angle_gamma   90.00
#
_symmetry.space_group_name_H-M   'P 1'
#
loop_
_entity.id
_entity.type
_entity.pdbx_description
1 polymer ?
#
loop_
_entity_poly.entity_id
_entity_poly.type
_entity_poly.pdbx_seq_one_letter_code
_entity_poly.pdbx_strand_id
1 'polypeptide(L)'
;MTRNELYNLVWSKPVSQILKQYPIKITTFKKLCEDNVIPLPKNGYWSKIRFNKEVDIIPLPKSDKENIDISLSEKLKGLSELNLLIREIKNDKSLPLKVPENFTKTDKIIVRTKKYFSESAKIKYPKTIEEPKEGVFYISVSKLLERRAYLFADTLIKLVRARGHDVAVVTNHKYHNYNGTKLIIFGEYFNIRIREPDNRVMEKHDTYDWMQAKYYPSGKLTLNYDRRIYGKTWGDTETKFVEDRLPDILAFFEIRAKRIKKERIEREIWHKEYERKKKIEEELKAKRNQELKDFKSVINHSSRWQKAMDLRNYIQTVESNAIKNNKLTQELKDWLEWINDKADWYDPLIEKEDELFENVDRDTLESKSRFW
;
A
#
# COMPACT_ATOMS: atom_id res chain seq x y z
N MET A 1 -1.52 -11.24 -29.16
CA MET A 1 -1.26 -10.83 -30.57
C MET A 1 0.20 -11.09 -30.83
N THR A 2 0.53 -11.77 -31.91
CA THR A 2 1.91 -12.16 -32.21
C THR A 2 2.70 -11.00 -32.84
N ARG A 3 4.04 -11.11 -32.87
CA ARG A 3 4.93 -10.15 -33.54
C ARG A 3 4.60 -9.98 -35.02
N ASN A 4 4.26 -11.09 -35.70
CA ASN A 4 3.85 -11.09 -37.10
C ASN A 4 2.50 -10.39 -37.32
N GLU A 5 1.52 -10.64 -36.44
CA GLU A 5 0.22 -9.96 -36.51
C GLU A 5 0.35 -8.45 -36.33
N LEU A 6 1.20 -8.00 -35.39
CA LEU A 6 1.44 -6.57 -35.17
C LEU A 6 2.15 -5.91 -36.37
N TYR A 7 3.11 -6.60 -37.00
CA TYR A 7 3.73 -6.13 -38.23
C TYR A 7 2.71 -5.99 -39.37
N ASN A 8 1.91 -7.02 -39.64
CA ASN A 8 0.87 -6.97 -40.67
C ASN A 8 -0.17 -5.86 -40.39
N LEU A 9 -0.50 -5.64 -39.12
CA LEU A 9 -1.41 -4.57 -38.71
C LEU A 9 -0.82 -3.17 -38.99
N VAL A 10 0.46 -2.96 -38.68
CA VAL A 10 1.19 -1.71 -38.91
C VAL A 10 1.28 -1.37 -40.40
N TRP A 11 1.45 -2.37 -41.27
CA TRP A 11 1.61 -2.20 -42.72
C TRP A 11 0.30 -2.29 -43.51
N SER A 12 -0.84 -2.59 -42.87
CA SER A 12 -2.16 -2.66 -43.53
C SER A 12 -2.98 -1.38 -43.44
N LYS A 13 -2.78 -0.55 -42.41
CA LYS A 13 -3.51 0.73 -42.26
C LYS A 13 -2.71 1.78 -41.49
N PRO A 14 -2.99 3.09 -41.69
CA PRO A 14 -2.34 4.16 -40.95
C PRO A 14 -2.46 3.98 -39.44
N VAL A 15 -1.40 4.29 -38.70
CA VAL A 15 -1.38 4.22 -37.22
C VAL A 15 -2.57 4.96 -36.62
N SER A 16 -2.98 6.11 -37.18
CA SER A 16 -4.17 6.83 -36.72
C SER A 16 -5.47 6.01 -36.81
N GLN A 17 -5.62 5.12 -37.80
CA GLN A 17 -6.75 4.20 -37.92
C GLN A 17 -6.58 2.97 -37.02
N ILE A 18 -5.36 2.44 -36.88
CA ILE A 18 -5.06 1.39 -35.90
C ILE A 18 -5.48 1.87 -34.51
N LEU A 19 -5.06 3.07 -34.12
CA LEU A 19 -5.40 3.65 -32.82
C LEU A 19 -6.89 3.94 -32.65
N LYS A 20 -7.72 3.96 -33.70
CA LYS A 20 -9.19 3.97 -33.54
C LYS A 20 -9.70 2.63 -33.04
N GLN A 21 -9.10 1.53 -33.48
CA GLN A 21 -9.50 0.18 -33.09
C GLN A 21 -8.81 -0.29 -31.80
N TYR A 22 -7.58 0.20 -31.57
CA TYR A 22 -6.79 -0.14 -30.39
C TYR A 22 -6.66 1.07 -29.46
N PRO A 23 -7.17 0.98 -28.22
CA PRO A 23 -7.23 2.09 -27.27
C PRO A 23 -5.87 2.35 -26.59
N ILE A 24 -4.82 2.66 -27.35
CA ILE A 24 -3.47 2.98 -26.84
C ILE A 24 -2.99 4.33 -27.38
N LYS A 25 -2.11 5.02 -26.64
CA LYS A 25 -1.51 6.28 -27.10
C LYS A 25 -0.51 6.01 -28.22
N ILE A 26 -0.38 6.95 -29.15
CA ILE A 26 0.58 6.82 -30.27
C ILE A 26 2.02 6.64 -29.81
N THR A 27 2.43 7.31 -28.73
CA THR A 27 3.77 7.16 -28.14
C THR A 27 3.99 5.77 -27.58
N THR A 28 2.96 5.21 -26.93
CA THR A 28 2.98 3.86 -26.38
C THR A 28 2.97 2.80 -27.48
N PHE A 29 2.21 3.01 -28.56
CA PHE A 29 2.22 2.13 -29.72
C PHE A 29 3.58 2.14 -30.44
N LYS A 30 4.19 3.32 -30.61
CA LYS A 30 5.55 3.43 -31.17
C LYS A 30 6.57 2.69 -30.32
N LYS A 31 6.53 2.89 -29.00
CA LYS A 31 7.38 2.17 -28.07
C LYS A 31 7.16 0.65 -28.11
N LEU A 32 5.91 0.20 -28.26
CA LEU A 32 5.60 -1.22 -28.43
C LEU A 32 6.24 -1.79 -29.70
N CYS A 33 6.20 -1.05 -30.82
CA CYS A 33 6.86 -1.45 -32.05
C CYS A 33 8.39 -1.46 -31.91
N GLU A 34 8.97 -0.45 -31.24
CA GLU A 34 10.42 -0.37 -30.94
C GLU A 34 10.87 -1.55 -30.06
N ASP A 35 10.18 -1.82 -28.96
CA ASP A 35 10.50 -2.89 -28.01
C ASP A 35 10.44 -4.29 -28.67
N ASN A 36 9.64 -4.45 -29.73
CA ASN A 36 9.48 -5.69 -30.49
C ASN A 36 10.23 -5.69 -31.83
N VAL A 37 11.07 -4.67 -32.09
CA VAL A 37 11.87 -4.53 -33.31
C VAL A 37 11.00 -4.65 -34.58
N ILE A 38 9.88 -3.92 -34.59
CA ILE A 38 8.93 -3.85 -35.70
C ILE A 38 9.12 -2.52 -36.43
N PRO A 39 9.51 -2.53 -37.72
CA PRO A 39 9.70 -1.29 -38.48
C PRO A 39 8.35 -0.60 -38.72
N LEU A 40 8.31 0.71 -38.51
CA LEU A 40 7.15 1.56 -38.81
C LEU A 40 7.30 2.18 -40.21
N PRO A 41 6.19 2.34 -40.97
CA PRO A 41 6.21 3.04 -42.25
C PRO A 41 6.76 4.47 -42.11
N LYS A 42 7.66 4.88 -43.02
CA LYS A 42 8.21 6.25 -43.04
C LYS A 42 7.11 7.29 -43.29
N ASN A 43 7.35 8.52 -42.83
CA ASN A 43 6.47 9.66 -43.10
C ASN A 43 6.23 9.78 -44.62
N GLY A 44 4.95 9.77 -45.03
CA GLY A 44 4.55 9.84 -46.44
C GLY A 44 4.24 8.48 -47.11
N TYR A 45 4.54 7.34 -46.47
CA TYR A 45 4.20 6.00 -47.00
C TYR A 45 2.71 5.89 -47.37
N TRP A 46 1.82 6.23 -46.43
CA TRP A 46 0.37 6.18 -46.63
C TRP A 46 -0.14 7.18 -47.69
N SER A 47 0.55 8.31 -47.86
CA SER A 47 0.24 9.26 -48.93
C SER A 47 0.62 8.69 -50.30
N LYS A 48 1.77 8.02 -50.41
CA LYS A 48 2.20 7.36 -51.65
C LYS A 48 1.23 6.25 -52.07
N ILE A 49 0.78 5.41 -51.12
CA ILE A 49 -0.27 4.40 -51.38
C ILE A 49 -1.56 5.05 -51.90
N ARG A 50 -2.01 6.15 -51.28
CA ARG A 50 -3.24 6.84 -51.70
C ARG A 50 -3.18 7.39 -53.14
N PHE A 51 -1.99 7.68 -53.65
CA PHE A 51 -1.76 8.20 -55.00
C PHE A 51 -1.19 7.15 -55.96
N ASN A 52 -1.36 5.84 -55.66
CA ASN A 52 -0.87 4.72 -56.48
C ASN A 52 0.62 4.80 -56.86
N LYS A 53 1.46 5.33 -55.96
CA LYS A 53 2.91 5.36 -56.16
C LYS A 53 3.57 4.13 -55.56
N GLU A 54 4.68 3.69 -56.14
CA GLU A 54 5.49 2.61 -55.62
C GLU A 54 6.00 2.92 -54.21
N VAL A 55 5.97 1.90 -53.35
CA VAL A 55 6.37 1.99 -51.94
C VAL A 55 7.21 0.79 -51.53
N ASP A 56 8.28 1.05 -50.78
CA ASP A 56 9.13 0.02 -50.21
C ASP A 56 8.56 -0.44 -48.85
N ILE A 57 8.32 -1.76 -48.73
CA ILE A 57 7.95 -2.40 -47.46
C ILE A 57 9.22 -2.93 -46.81
N ILE A 58 9.53 -2.47 -45.60
CA ILE A 58 10.71 -2.92 -44.85
C ILE A 58 10.39 -4.30 -44.25
N PRO A 59 11.08 -5.38 -44.64
CA PRO A 59 10.78 -6.72 -44.14
C PRO A 59 11.01 -6.81 -42.63
N LEU A 60 10.26 -7.67 -41.97
CA LEU A 60 10.36 -7.88 -40.54
C LEU A 60 11.76 -8.45 -40.19
N PRO A 61 12.57 -7.76 -39.36
CA PRO A 61 13.90 -8.25 -38.99
C PRO A 61 13.84 -9.55 -38.19
N LYS A 62 14.80 -10.46 -38.37
CA LYS A 62 14.93 -11.66 -37.52
C LYS A 62 15.21 -11.23 -36.07
N SER A 63 14.51 -11.83 -35.11
CA SER A 63 14.67 -11.52 -33.69
C SER A 63 14.23 -12.71 -32.84
N ASP A 64 14.91 -12.94 -31.72
CA ASP A 64 14.60 -14.01 -30.75
C ASP A 64 13.17 -13.92 -30.13
N LYS A 65 12.44 -12.84 -30.44
CA LYS A 65 11.08 -12.55 -29.98
C LYS A 65 9.98 -13.07 -30.92
N GLU A 66 10.29 -13.95 -31.87
CA GLU A 66 9.36 -14.40 -32.93
C GLU A 66 8.07 -15.06 -32.41
N ASN A 67 8.12 -15.74 -31.24
CA ASN A 67 6.97 -16.42 -30.63
C ASN A 67 6.51 -15.82 -29.29
N ILE A 68 6.82 -14.54 -29.03
CA ILE A 68 6.29 -13.87 -27.85
C ILE A 68 4.84 -13.48 -28.15
N ASP A 69 3.89 -14.09 -27.44
CA ASP A 69 2.55 -13.49 -27.34
C ASP A 69 2.76 -12.10 -26.74
N ILE A 70 2.54 -11.06 -27.56
CA ILE A 70 2.55 -9.67 -27.11
C ILE A 70 1.25 -9.49 -26.32
N SER A 71 1.22 -10.13 -25.15
CA SER A 71 0.28 -9.82 -24.09
C SER A 71 0.58 -8.38 -23.74
N LEU A 72 -0.35 -7.50 -24.11
CA LEU A 72 -0.38 -6.12 -23.65
C LEU A 72 -0.11 -6.19 -22.14
N SER A 73 1.08 -5.76 -21.70
CA SER A 73 1.46 -5.77 -20.29
C SER A 73 0.32 -5.21 -19.43
N GLU A 74 0.18 -5.59 -18.16
CA GLU A 74 -0.94 -5.09 -17.32
C GLU A 74 -1.07 -3.56 -17.35
N LYS A 75 0.06 -2.86 -17.51
CA LYS A 75 0.11 -1.42 -17.77
C LYS A 75 -0.56 -1.02 -19.09
N LEU A 76 -0.30 -1.73 -20.19
CA LEU A 76 -0.98 -1.54 -21.48
C LEU A 76 -2.46 -1.94 -21.46
N LYS A 77 -2.84 -3.01 -20.74
CA LYS A 77 -4.26 -3.36 -20.49
C LYS A 77 -4.99 -2.25 -19.73
N GLY A 78 -4.37 -1.67 -18.71
CA GLY A 78 -4.93 -0.52 -17.99
C GLY A 78 -5.02 0.75 -18.83
N LEU A 79 -4.03 1.02 -19.71
CA LEU A 79 -4.14 2.11 -20.69
C LEU A 79 -5.25 1.83 -21.72
N SER A 80 -5.44 0.57 -22.11
CA SER A 80 -6.50 0.11 -23.01
C SER A 80 -7.88 0.32 -22.39
N GLU A 81 -8.09 -0.18 -21.16
CA GLU A 81 -9.35 -0.02 -20.43
C GLU A 81 -9.67 1.46 -20.17
N LEU A 82 -8.67 2.25 -19.75
CA LEU A 82 -8.83 3.68 -19.54
C LEU A 82 -9.26 4.41 -20.82
N ASN A 83 -8.61 4.13 -21.95
CA ASN A 83 -8.93 4.79 -23.21
C ASN A 83 -10.29 4.34 -23.78
N LEU A 84 -10.69 3.08 -23.58
CA LEU A 84 -12.05 2.62 -23.92
C LEU A 84 -13.10 3.36 -23.10
N LEU A 85 -12.89 3.47 -21.80
CA LEU A 85 -13.80 4.17 -20.90
C LEU A 85 -13.88 5.67 -21.20
N ILE A 86 -12.75 6.30 -21.55
CA ILE A 86 -12.75 7.70 -22.00
C ILE A 86 -13.62 7.88 -23.26
N ARG A 87 -13.59 6.93 -24.20
CA ARG A 87 -14.43 6.98 -25.42
C ARG A 87 -15.89 6.76 -25.10
N GLU A 88 -16.19 5.78 -24.24
CA GLU A 88 -17.55 5.53 -23.74
C GLU A 88 -18.13 6.80 -23.14
N ILE A 89 -17.41 7.41 -22.18
CA ILE A 89 -17.82 8.65 -21.53
C ILE A 89 -18.01 9.78 -22.54
N LYS A 90 -17.09 9.95 -23.50
CA LYS A 90 -17.20 11.00 -24.54
C LYS A 90 -18.40 10.81 -25.47
N ASN A 91 -18.81 9.57 -25.71
CA ASN A 91 -19.92 9.26 -26.61
C ASN A 91 -21.28 9.32 -25.89
N ASP A 92 -21.29 9.33 -24.56
CA ASP A 92 -22.49 9.47 -23.75
C ASP A 92 -22.98 10.93 -23.75
N LYS A 93 -24.02 11.18 -24.54
CA LYS A 93 -24.62 12.51 -24.71
C LYS A 93 -25.37 13.00 -23.46
N SER A 94 -25.65 12.12 -22.49
CA SER A 94 -26.35 12.51 -21.25
C SER A 94 -25.41 13.20 -20.25
N LEU A 95 -24.10 13.05 -20.41
CA LEU A 95 -23.10 13.55 -19.47
C LEU A 95 -22.74 15.03 -19.72
N PRO A 96 -22.69 15.88 -18.67
CA PRO A 96 -22.29 17.27 -18.79
C PRO A 96 -20.76 17.38 -18.89
N LEU A 97 -20.23 17.17 -20.10
CA LEU A 97 -18.79 17.19 -20.38
C LEU A 97 -18.23 18.58 -20.73
N LYS A 98 -19.10 19.57 -20.94
CA LYS A 98 -18.71 20.95 -21.26
C LYS A 98 -19.03 21.85 -20.08
N VAL A 99 -18.02 22.58 -19.61
CA VAL A 99 -18.21 23.59 -18.56
C VAL A 99 -18.93 24.80 -19.15
N PRO A 100 -20.06 25.25 -18.58
CA PRO A 100 -20.81 26.39 -19.08
C PRO A 100 -20.10 27.70 -18.75
N GLU A 101 -20.40 28.75 -19.53
CA GLU A 101 -19.87 30.08 -19.25
C GLU A 101 -20.49 30.72 -18.01
N ASN A 102 -21.75 30.40 -17.69
CA ASN A 102 -22.51 30.98 -16.58
C ASN A 102 -23.10 29.90 -15.65
N PHE A 103 -23.35 30.27 -14.39
CA PHE A 103 -24.04 29.40 -13.44
C PHE A 103 -25.53 29.34 -13.77
N THR A 104 -26.09 28.14 -13.92
CA THR A 104 -27.53 27.93 -14.10
C THR A 104 -28.18 27.42 -12.81
N LYS A 105 -27.82 26.20 -12.40
CA LYS A 105 -28.28 25.55 -11.16
C LYS A 105 -27.07 25.04 -10.39
N THR A 106 -26.45 25.91 -9.58
CA THR A 106 -25.22 25.58 -8.86
C THR A 106 -25.48 24.55 -7.75
N ASP A 107 -24.57 23.61 -7.61
CA ASP A 107 -24.63 22.60 -6.56
C ASP A 107 -24.50 23.21 -5.16
N LYS A 108 -25.18 22.61 -4.17
CA LYS A 108 -25.16 23.06 -2.78
C LYS A 108 -23.76 23.12 -2.19
N ILE A 109 -22.88 22.18 -2.55
CA ILE A 109 -21.48 22.15 -2.10
C ILE A 109 -20.75 23.40 -2.63
N ILE A 110 -20.98 23.76 -3.90
CA ILE A 110 -20.34 24.94 -4.51
C ILE A 110 -20.93 26.24 -3.97
N VAL A 111 -22.24 26.30 -3.68
CA VAL A 111 -22.85 27.45 -2.99
C VAL A 111 -22.19 27.67 -1.62
N ARG A 112 -22.03 26.61 -0.81
CA ARG A 112 -21.33 26.69 0.48
C ARG A 112 -19.86 27.10 0.32
N THR A 113 -19.20 26.57 -0.71
CA THR A 113 -17.80 26.88 -1.04
C THR A 113 -17.61 28.36 -1.38
N LYS A 114 -18.47 28.92 -2.25
CA LYS A 114 -18.45 30.35 -2.60
C LYS A 114 -18.63 31.23 -1.37
N LYS A 115 -19.61 30.91 -0.50
CA LYS A 115 -19.86 31.65 0.73
C LYS A 115 -18.63 31.65 1.64
N TYR A 116 -18.06 30.49 1.90
CA TYR A 116 -16.86 30.34 2.73
C TYR A 116 -15.70 31.22 2.25
N PHE A 117 -15.35 31.14 0.96
CA PHE A 117 -14.22 31.90 0.43
C PHE A 117 -14.49 33.40 0.32
N SER A 118 -15.74 33.82 0.14
CA SER A 118 -16.10 35.25 0.17
C SER A 118 -15.92 35.86 1.56
N GLU A 119 -16.18 35.10 2.62
CA GLU A 119 -16.00 35.51 4.02
C GLU A 119 -14.52 35.45 4.43
N SER A 120 -13.74 34.52 3.87
CA SER A 120 -12.32 34.32 4.18
C SER A 120 -11.34 35.14 3.33
N ALA A 121 -11.81 35.91 2.32
CA ALA A 121 -10.99 36.66 1.37
C ALA A 121 -10.13 37.81 1.96
N LYS A 122 -10.04 37.92 3.30
CA LYS A 122 -9.21 38.90 4.01
C LYS A 122 -7.75 38.45 4.23
N ILE A 123 -7.38 37.24 3.81
CA ILE A 123 -6.03 36.67 4.07
C ILE A 123 -5.07 37.01 2.91
N LYS A 124 -3.90 37.57 3.24
CA LYS A 124 -2.82 37.92 2.30
C LYS A 124 -2.28 36.66 1.60
N TYR A 125 -1.85 36.83 0.35
CA TYR A 125 -1.15 35.79 -0.41
C TYR A 125 0.32 35.69 0.06
N PRO A 126 0.94 34.49 0.10
CA PRO A 126 0.39 33.18 -0.23
C PRO A 126 -0.65 32.70 0.78
N LYS A 127 -1.76 32.12 0.30
CA LYS A 127 -2.75 31.50 1.19
C LYS A 127 -2.06 30.35 1.94
N THR A 128 -1.90 30.48 3.26
CA THR A 128 -1.60 29.32 4.10
C THR A 128 -2.69 28.28 3.84
N ILE A 129 -2.25 27.08 3.45
CA ILE A 129 -3.10 25.95 3.12
C ILE A 129 -3.72 25.44 4.43
N GLU A 130 -4.75 26.13 4.92
CA GLU A 130 -5.65 25.53 5.89
C GLU A 130 -6.60 24.62 5.12
N GLU A 131 -6.79 23.39 5.60
CA GLU A 131 -7.85 22.53 5.08
C GLU A 131 -9.17 23.31 5.22
N PRO A 132 -9.97 23.40 4.15
CA PRO A 132 -11.22 24.15 4.21
C PRO A 132 -12.12 23.52 5.28
N LYS A 133 -12.93 24.35 5.96
CA LYS A 133 -13.93 23.86 6.93
C LYS A 133 -14.76 22.72 6.33
N GLU A 134 -15.19 21.79 7.20
CA GLU A 134 -15.99 20.64 6.79
C GLU A 134 -17.12 21.06 5.85
N GLY A 135 -17.28 20.32 4.74
CA GLY A 135 -18.32 20.54 3.74
C GLY A 135 -18.08 21.64 2.72
N VAL A 136 -16.87 22.19 2.66
CA VAL A 136 -16.42 23.07 1.58
C VAL A 136 -15.55 22.29 0.59
N PHE A 137 -15.67 22.58 -0.70
CA PHE A 137 -14.78 22.02 -1.73
C PHE A 137 -13.43 22.71 -1.63
N TYR A 138 -12.34 21.95 -1.62
CA TYR A 138 -11.00 22.54 -1.57
C TYR A 138 -10.70 23.27 -2.88
N ILE A 139 -10.68 24.59 -2.84
CA ILE A 139 -10.27 25.46 -3.95
C ILE A 139 -9.26 26.50 -3.45
N SER A 140 -8.04 26.47 -4.00
CA SER A 140 -6.99 27.44 -3.67
C SER A 140 -6.46 28.08 -4.94
N VAL A 141 -7.11 29.17 -5.34
CA VAL A 141 -6.78 29.97 -6.53
C VAL A 141 -6.77 31.46 -6.19
N SER A 142 -6.15 32.25 -7.06
CA SER A 142 -6.23 33.71 -7.05
C SER A 142 -7.63 34.19 -7.44
N LYS A 143 -7.95 35.45 -7.11
CA LYS A 143 -9.24 36.07 -7.39
C LYS A 143 -9.63 36.01 -8.88
N LEU A 144 -8.64 36.05 -9.78
CA LEU A 144 -8.85 35.98 -11.22
C LEU A 144 -9.41 34.62 -11.68
N LEU A 145 -9.01 33.52 -11.03
CA LEU A 145 -9.43 32.17 -11.41
C LEU A 145 -10.63 31.64 -10.62
N GLU A 146 -11.10 32.33 -9.58
CA GLU A 146 -12.19 31.86 -8.69
C GLU A 146 -13.45 31.44 -9.47
N ARG A 147 -13.92 32.30 -10.38
CA ARG A 147 -15.13 32.03 -11.16
C ARG A 147 -15.00 30.75 -11.98
N ARG A 148 -13.86 30.58 -12.65
CA ARG A 148 -13.55 29.41 -13.48
C ARG A 148 -13.44 28.14 -12.64
N ALA A 149 -12.76 28.22 -11.49
CA ALA A 149 -12.64 27.12 -10.54
C ALA A 149 -14.00 26.64 -10.03
N TYR A 150 -14.91 27.56 -9.68
CA TYR A 150 -16.26 27.20 -9.25
C TYR A 150 -17.11 26.57 -10.35
N LEU A 151 -17.03 27.06 -11.59
CA LEU A 151 -17.75 26.48 -12.73
C LEU A 151 -17.24 25.07 -13.06
N PHE A 152 -15.92 24.90 -13.04
CA PHE A 152 -15.30 23.58 -13.24
C PHE A 152 -15.70 22.60 -12.14
N ALA A 153 -15.61 23.01 -10.86
CA ALA A 153 -16.00 22.18 -9.72
C ALA A 153 -17.49 21.78 -9.76
N ASP A 154 -18.37 22.73 -10.07
CA ASP A 154 -19.81 22.50 -10.22
C ASP A 154 -20.11 21.50 -11.34
N THR A 155 -19.44 21.65 -12.49
CA THR A 155 -19.59 20.74 -13.63
C THR A 155 -19.06 19.34 -13.30
N LEU A 156 -17.92 19.25 -12.61
CA LEU A 156 -17.36 17.96 -12.17
C LEU A 156 -18.32 17.22 -11.22
N ILE A 157 -18.92 17.91 -10.25
CA ILE A 157 -19.90 17.32 -9.33
C ILE A 157 -21.12 16.80 -10.11
N LYS A 158 -21.64 17.61 -11.03
CA LYS A 158 -22.79 17.22 -11.87
C LYS A 158 -22.46 16.05 -12.79
N LEU A 159 -21.26 16.03 -13.37
CA LEU A 159 -20.78 14.94 -14.21
C LEU A 159 -20.72 13.63 -13.44
N VAL A 160 -20.11 13.65 -12.26
CA VAL A 160 -19.98 12.48 -11.38
C VAL A 160 -21.36 11.94 -11.01
N ARG A 161 -22.30 12.82 -10.64
CA ARG A 161 -23.67 12.40 -10.30
C ARG A 161 -24.48 11.91 -11.50
N ALA A 162 -24.35 12.55 -12.66
CA ALA A 162 -24.99 12.10 -13.89
C ALA A 162 -24.48 10.71 -14.31
N ARG A 163 -23.22 10.39 -14.00
CA ARG A 163 -22.63 9.07 -14.22
C ARG A 163 -23.11 8.00 -13.21
N GLY A 164 -23.84 8.37 -12.17
CA GLY A 164 -24.34 7.45 -11.13
C GLY A 164 -23.41 7.31 -9.92
N HIS A 165 -22.44 8.21 -9.76
CA HIS A 165 -21.57 8.30 -8.59
C HIS A 165 -21.99 9.47 -7.70
N ASP A 166 -21.22 9.80 -6.67
CA ASP A 166 -21.56 10.93 -5.81
C ASP A 166 -20.38 11.80 -5.38
N VAL A 167 -20.70 13.02 -4.95
CA VAL A 167 -19.82 13.90 -4.20
C VAL A 167 -20.55 14.30 -2.93
N ALA A 168 -20.02 13.91 -1.79
CA ALA A 168 -20.65 14.10 -0.49
C ALA A 168 -19.68 14.70 0.52
N VAL A 169 -20.26 15.33 1.55
CA VAL A 169 -19.52 15.77 2.73
C VAL A 169 -19.53 14.63 3.72
N VAL A 170 -18.36 14.09 4.02
CA VAL A 170 -18.19 13.05 5.03
C VAL A 170 -17.77 13.72 6.33
N THR A 171 -18.49 13.45 7.41
CA THR A 171 -18.20 13.96 8.77
C THR A 171 -18.12 12.79 9.73
N ASN A 172 -17.37 12.94 10.84
CA ASN A 172 -17.27 11.95 11.92
C ASN A 172 -16.75 10.56 11.50
N HIS A 173 -15.97 10.46 10.42
CA HIS A 173 -15.31 9.20 10.08
C HIS A 173 -14.18 8.91 11.08
N LYS A 174 -13.99 7.64 11.45
CA LYS A 174 -12.93 7.17 12.39
C LYS A 174 -11.54 7.69 12.03
N TYR A 175 -11.29 7.87 10.73
CA TYR A 175 -10.03 8.37 10.19
C TYR A 175 -10.22 9.79 9.63
N HIS A 176 -9.57 10.80 10.23
CA HIS A 176 -9.74 12.23 9.91
C HIS A 176 -9.56 12.56 8.41
N ASN A 177 -8.62 11.88 7.73
CA ASN A 177 -8.36 12.08 6.30
C ASN A 177 -9.53 11.68 5.38
N TYR A 178 -10.56 11.00 5.90
CA TYR A 178 -11.81 10.69 5.21
C TYR A 178 -12.92 11.72 5.47
N ASN A 179 -12.72 12.69 6.36
CA ASN A 179 -13.66 13.79 6.56
C ASN A 179 -13.49 14.89 5.50
N GLY A 180 -14.52 15.69 5.30
CA GLY A 180 -14.59 16.77 4.30
C GLY A 180 -15.29 16.36 3.00
N THR A 181 -15.17 17.18 1.97
CA THR A 181 -15.81 16.94 0.67
C THR A 181 -15.07 15.84 -0.08
N LYS A 182 -15.73 14.71 -0.34
CA LYS A 182 -15.16 13.53 -1.01
C LYS A 182 -15.85 13.26 -2.32
N LEU A 183 -15.05 12.89 -3.30
CA LEU A 183 -15.52 12.23 -4.51
C LEU A 183 -15.70 10.74 -4.21
N ILE A 184 -16.90 10.19 -4.43
CA ILE A 184 -17.26 8.80 -4.11
C ILE A 184 -17.56 8.07 -5.41
N ILE A 185 -16.67 7.16 -5.82
CA ILE A 185 -16.81 6.36 -7.05
C ILE A 185 -16.83 4.88 -6.68
N PHE A 186 -17.89 4.16 -7.04
CA PHE A 186 -18.09 2.74 -6.66
C PHE A 186 -17.90 2.46 -5.14
N GLY A 187 -18.25 3.43 -4.28
CA GLY A 187 -18.08 3.36 -2.83
C GLY A 187 -16.68 3.69 -2.31
N GLU A 188 -15.73 4.01 -3.19
CA GLU A 188 -14.37 4.43 -2.81
C GLU A 188 -14.26 5.94 -2.72
N TYR A 189 -13.59 6.42 -1.66
CA TYR A 189 -13.45 7.85 -1.34
C TYR A 189 -12.16 8.43 -1.92
N PHE A 190 -12.27 9.57 -2.60
CA PHE A 190 -11.15 10.28 -3.21
C PHE A 190 -11.07 11.73 -2.73
N ASN A 191 -9.86 12.13 -2.34
CA ASN A 191 -9.51 13.49 -1.97
C ASN A 191 -9.04 14.25 -3.19
N ILE A 192 -9.82 15.25 -3.60
CA ILE A 192 -9.49 16.11 -4.73
C ILE A 192 -9.46 17.57 -4.27
N ARG A 193 -8.55 18.34 -4.85
CA ARG A 193 -8.46 19.78 -4.64
C ARG A 193 -8.25 20.50 -5.96
N ILE A 194 -8.82 21.67 -6.10
CA ILE A 194 -8.54 22.57 -7.22
C ILE A 194 -7.53 23.60 -6.75
N ARG A 195 -6.47 23.78 -7.53
CA ARG A 195 -5.37 24.67 -7.21
C ARG A 195 -4.96 25.52 -8.40
N GLU A 196 -4.39 26.67 -8.09
CA GLU A 196 -3.51 27.40 -8.96
C GLU A 196 -2.07 27.14 -8.45
N PRO A 197 -1.16 26.59 -9.26
CA PRO A 197 0.23 26.50 -8.89
C PRO A 197 0.83 27.91 -8.90
N ASP A 198 1.80 28.15 -8.03
CA ASP A 198 2.51 29.42 -7.97
C ASP A 198 3.80 29.35 -8.78
N ASN A 199 4.11 30.43 -9.49
CA ASN A 199 5.42 30.68 -10.06
C ASN A 199 6.32 31.24 -8.96
N ARG A 200 7.41 30.53 -8.66
CA ARG A 200 8.44 30.98 -7.71
C ARG A 200 9.43 31.90 -8.42
N VAL A 201 9.59 33.11 -7.91
CA VAL A 201 10.55 34.11 -8.40
C VAL A 201 11.47 34.50 -7.26
N MET A 202 12.78 34.54 -7.52
CA MET A 202 13.77 35.02 -6.55
C MET A 202 13.89 36.54 -6.72
N GLU A 203 13.53 37.29 -5.69
CA GLU A 203 13.60 38.76 -5.67
C GLU A 203 14.42 39.22 -4.48
N LYS A 204 15.01 40.42 -4.57
CA LYS A 204 15.71 41.01 -3.42
C LYS A 204 14.71 41.27 -2.27
N HIS A 205 15.15 41.03 -1.04
CA HIS A 205 14.34 41.32 0.14
C HIS A 205 14.10 42.83 0.26
N ASP A 206 12.85 43.22 0.56
CA ASP A 206 12.42 44.63 0.51
C ASP A 206 13.25 45.54 1.46
N THR A 207 13.84 44.96 2.51
CA THR A 207 14.63 45.67 3.54
C THR A 207 16.11 45.24 3.62
N TYR A 208 16.49 44.08 3.09
CA TYR A 208 17.79 43.47 3.41
C TYR A 208 18.49 42.99 2.12
N ASP A 209 19.81 42.89 2.15
CA ASP A 209 20.61 42.52 0.96
C ASP A 209 20.75 41.00 0.78
N TRP A 210 19.62 40.32 0.66
CA TRP A 210 19.55 38.89 0.36
C TRP A 210 18.37 38.61 -0.56
N MET A 211 18.45 37.50 -1.29
CA MET A 211 17.40 37.06 -2.19
C MET A 211 16.34 36.27 -1.42
N GLN A 212 15.08 36.60 -1.60
CA GLN A 212 13.92 35.88 -1.06
C GLN A 212 13.08 35.29 -2.19
N ALA A 213 12.47 34.13 -1.91
CA ALA A 213 11.51 33.53 -2.83
C ALA A 213 10.13 34.17 -2.65
N LYS A 214 9.65 34.90 -3.67
CA LYS A 214 8.25 35.32 -3.77
C LYS A 214 7.47 34.39 -4.70
N TYR A 215 6.19 34.24 -4.42
CA TYR A 215 5.30 33.30 -5.12
C TYR A 215 4.13 34.07 -5.73
N TYR A 216 3.95 33.91 -7.04
CA TYR A 216 2.91 34.59 -7.80
C TYR A 216 1.97 33.59 -8.45
N PRO A 217 0.66 33.87 -8.50
CA PRO A 217 -0.30 32.99 -9.15
C PRO A 217 0.04 32.78 -10.64
N SER A 218 0.05 31.53 -11.09
CA SER A 218 0.49 31.19 -12.46
C SER A 218 -0.54 31.45 -13.56
N GLY A 219 -1.79 31.73 -13.22
CA GLY A 219 -2.92 31.81 -14.15
C GLY A 219 -3.39 30.44 -14.66
N LYS A 220 -2.84 29.33 -14.17
CA LYS A 220 -3.16 27.97 -14.61
C LYS A 220 -4.01 27.24 -13.57
N LEU A 221 -5.12 26.65 -14.00
CA LEU A 221 -5.99 25.87 -13.13
C LEU A 221 -5.56 24.40 -13.13
N THR A 222 -5.53 23.77 -11.94
CA THR A 222 -5.24 22.34 -11.79
C THR A 222 -6.24 21.65 -10.87
N LEU A 223 -6.61 20.41 -11.21
CA LEU A 223 -7.24 19.45 -10.33
C LEU A 223 -6.17 18.47 -9.83
N ASN A 224 -6.05 18.35 -8.52
CA ASN A 224 -5.08 17.48 -7.88
C ASN A 224 -5.82 16.39 -7.12
N TYR A 225 -5.51 15.14 -7.43
CA TYR A 225 -5.80 13.99 -6.60
C TYR A 225 -4.59 13.76 -5.69
N ASP A 226 -4.75 14.04 -4.39
CA ASP A 226 -3.65 13.91 -3.44
C ASP A 226 -3.58 12.51 -2.85
N ARG A 227 -2.45 11.85 -3.10
CA ARG A 227 -2.04 10.65 -2.39
C ARG A 227 -0.51 10.67 -2.30
N ARG A 228 0.05 10.35 -1.13
CA ARG A 228 1.50 10.45 -0.85
C ARG A 228 2.40 9.85 -1.95
N ILE A 229 1.98 8.77 -2.62
CA ILE A 229 2.79 8.05 -3.61
C ILE A 229 2.13 7.96 -5.00
N TYR A 230 0.79 8.02 -5.08
CA TYR A 230 0.04 7.79 -6.33
C TYR A 230 -0.88 8.96 -6.70
N GLY A 231 -0.52 10.17 -6.27
CA GLY A 231 -1.25 11.37 -6.65
C GLY A 231 -1.25 11.59 -8.16
N LYS A 232 -2.21 12.37 -8.64
CA LYS A 232 -2.29 12.74 -10.06
C LYS A 232 -2.81 14.16 -10.20
N THR A 233 -2.21 14.91 -11.11
CA THR A 233 -2.60 16.29 -11.40
C THR A 233 -3.04 16.41 -12.85
N TRP A 234 -4.19 17.02 -13.07
CA TRP A 234 -4.65 17.49 -14.36
C TRP A 234 -4.62 19.00 -14.32
N GLY A 235 -3.96 19.62 -15.28
CA GLY A 235 -3.81 21.06 -15.30
C GLY A 235 -3.91 21.63 -16.68
N ASP A 236 -4.07 22.95 -16.72
CA ASP A 236 -3.96 23.71 -17.94
C ASP A 236 -2.60 23.54 -18.60
N THR A 237 -2.65 23.48 -19.91
CA THR A 237 -1.51 23.49 -20.82
C THR A 237 -1.79 24.51 -21.91
N GLU A 238 -0.79 24.86 -22.70
CA GLU A 238 -0.94 25.83 -23.79
C GLU A 238 -2.04 25.44 -24.80
N THR A 239 -2.32 24.14 -24.94
CA THR A 239 -3.24 23.61 -25.95
C THR A 239 -4.52 22.98 -25.40
N LYS A 240 -4.61 22.76 -24.08
CA LYS A 240 -5.76 22.11 -23.43
C LYS A 240 -5.95 22.64 -22.03
N PHE A 241 -7.21 22.93 -21.70
CA PHE A 241 -7.61 23.35 -20.37
C PHE A 241 -8.04 22.15 -19.52
N VAL A 242 -8.13 22.34 -18.21
CA VAL A 242 -8.56 21.28 -17.28
C VAL A 242 -10.01 20.83 -17.54
N GLU A 243 -10.86 21.74 -18.03
CA GLU A 243 -12.26 21.48 -18.43
C GLU A 243 -12.36 20.43 -19.53
N ASP A 244 -11.43 20.44 -20.49
CA ASP A 244 -11.38 19.49 -21.61
C ASP A 244 -11.04 18.06 -21.15
N ARG A 245 -10.59 17.90 -19.89
CA ARG A 245 -10.12 16.65 -19.31
C ARG A 245 -11.18 15.98 -18.44
N LEU A 246 -12.40 16.49 -18.38
CA LEU A 246 -13.51 15.90 -17.61
C LEU A 246 -13.70 14.38 -17.88
N PRO A 247 -13.71 13.89 -19.14
CA PRO A 247 -13.77 12.45 -19.41
C PRO A 247 -12.57 11.68 -18.86
N ASP A 248 -11.36 12.22 -19.03
CA ASP A 248 -10.10 11.61 -18.58
C ASP A 248 -10.02 11.53 -17.04
N ILE A 249 -10.58 12.53 -16.35
CA ILE A 249 -10.66 12.59 -14.88
C ILE A 249 -11.63 11.52 -14.38
N LEU A 250 -12.86 11.48 -14.91
CA LEU A 250 -13.88 10.52 -14.51
C LEU A 250 -13.43 9.07 -14.75
N ALA A 251 -12.92 8.78 -15.95
CA ALA A 251 -12.42 7.46 -16.31
C ALA A 251 -11.28 7.01 -15.39
N PHE A 252 -10.36 7.93 -15.03
CA PHE A 252 -9.27 7.60 -14.12
C PHE A 252 -9.78 7.18 -12.74
N PHE A 253 -10.77 7.90 -12.18
CA PHE A 253 -11.30 7.55 -10.87
C PHE A 253 -12.10 6.25 -10.89
N GLU A 254 -12.87 5.96 -11.94
CA GLU A 254 -13.58 4.68 -12.09
C GLU A 254 -12.60 3.49 -12.13
N ILE A 255 -11.55 3.57 -12.95
CA ILE A 255 -10.50 2.54 -13.00
C ILE A 255 -9.80 2.40 -11.64
N ARG A 256 -9.46 3.53 -11.01
CA ARG A 256 -8.77 3.50 -9.72
C ARG A 256 -9.65 2.89 -8.63
N ALA A 257 -10.94 3.21 -8.60
CA ALA A 257 -11.90 2.66 -7.64
C ALA A 257 -12.03 1.14 -7.78
N LYS A 258 -12.19 0.63 -9.01
CA LYS A 258 -12.19 -0.83 -9.27
C LYS A 258 -10.92 -1.50 -8.74
N ARG A 259 -9.75 -0.88 -8.98
CA ARG A 259 -8.47 -1.39 -8.47
C ARG A 259 -8.40 -1.39 -6.95
N ILE A 260 -8.81 -0.30 -6.28
CA ILE A 260 -8.83 -0.23 -4.81
C ILE A 260 -9.74 -1.30 -4.22
N LYS A 261 -10.93 -1.49 -4.81
CA LYS A 261 -11.89 -2.52 -4.37
C LYS A 261 -11.29 -3.92 -4.48
N LYS A 262 -10.62 -4.25 -5.59
CA LYS A 262 -9.92 -5.52 -5.77
C LYS A 262 -8.79 -5.70 -4.75
N GLU A 263 -7.92 -4.69 -4.60
CA GLU A 263 -6.82 -4.67 -3.61
C GLU A 263 -7.33 -4.82 -2.16
N ARG A 264 -8.55 -4.35 -1.84
CA ARG A 264 -9.17 -4.54 -0.52
C ARG A 264 -9.60 -5.98 -0.29
N ILE A 265 -10.32 -6.57 -1.24
CA ILE A 265 -10.80 -7.96 -1.15
C ILE A 265 -9.61 -8.93 -1.02
N GLU A 266 -8.55 -8.74 -1.82
CA GLU A 266 -7.33 -9.55 -1.74
C GLU A 266 -6.64 -9.45 -0.38
N ARG A 267 -6.55 -8.23 0.19
CA ARG A 267 -5.98 -8.02 1.52
C ARG A 267 -6.81 -8.67 2.61
N GLU A 268 -8.14 -8.58 2.54
CA GLU A 268 -9.03 -9.22 3.52
C GLU A 268 -8.89 -10.75 3.50
N ILE A 269 -8.80 -11.35 2.31
CA ILE A 269 -8.54 -12.80 2.16
C ILE A 269 -7.17 -13.16 2.75
N TRP A 270 -6.13 -12.39 2.38
CA TRP A 270 -4.77 -12.61 2.89
C TRP A 270 -4.69 -12.50 4.41
N HIS A 271 -5.32 -11.49 5.01
CA HIS A 271 -5.36 -11.30 6.46
C HIS A 271 -6.00 -12.49 7.18
N LYS A 272 -7.14 -12.99 6.68
CA LYS A 272 -7.80 -14.17 7.26
C LYS A 272 -6.91 -15.42 7.22
N GLU A 273 -6.25 -15.68 6.08
CA GLU A 273 -5.36 -16.85 5.96
C GLU A 273 -4.09 -16.69 6.80
N TYR A 274 -3.56 -15.46 6.88
CA TYR A 274 -2.41 -15.14 7.72
C TYR A 274 -2.72 -15.37 9.21
N GLU A 275 -3.85 -14.87 9.71
CA GLU A 275 -4.27 -15.10 11.10
C GLU A 275 -4.49 -16.58 11.40
N ARG A 276 -5.05 -17.35 10.45
CA ARG A 276 -5.22 -18.80 10.58
C ARG A 276 -3.88 -19.51 10.72
N LYS A 277 -2.92 -19.21 9.85
CA LYS A 277 -1.56 -19.78 9.89
C LYS A 277 -0.84 -19.42 11.18
N LYS A 278 -0.95 -18.16 11.60
CA LYS A 278 -0.33 -17.67 12.84
C LYS A 278 -0.81 -18.43 14.07
N LYS A 279 -2.12 -18.67 14.20
CA LYS A 279 -2.69 -19.46 15.30
C LYS A 279 -2.16 -20.90 15.33
N ILE A 280 -2.12 -21.57 14.18
CA ILE A 280 -1.58 -22.94 14.07
C ILE A 280 -0.11 -22.98 14.49
N GLU A 281 0.69 -22.00 14.06
CA GLU A 281 2.11 -21.90 14.42
C GLU A 281 2.32 -21.63 15.92
N GLU A 282 1.52 -20.72 16.51
CA GLU A 282 1.54 -20.44 17.95
C GLU A 282 1.15 -21.68 18.77
N GLU A 283 0.11 -22.42 18.36
CA GLU A 283 -0.30 -23.67 19.02
C GLU A 283 0.78 -24.76 18.92
N LEU A 284 1.40 -24.93 17.74
CA LEU A 284 2.49 -25.89 17.56
C LEU A 284 3.72 -25.51 18.40
N LYS A 285 4.05 -24.22 18.46
CA LYS A 285 5.15 -23.72 19.28
C LYS A 285 4.86 -23.93 20.77
N ALA A 286 3.63 -23.68 21.22
CA ALA A 286 3.22 -23.93 22.60
C ALA A 286 3.34 -25.43 22.95
N LYS A 287 2.85 -26.32 22.08
CA LYS A 287 2.99 -27.78 22.26
C LYS A 287 4.46 -28.21 22.31
N ARG A 288 5.30 -27.74 21.38
CA ARG A 288 6.74 -28.04 21.38
C ARG A 288 7.44 -27.56 22.64
N ASN A 289 7.11 -26.36 23.11
CA ASN A 289 7.70 -25.81 24.33
C ASN A 289 7.27 -26.60 25.57
N GLN A 290 6.00 -27.02 25.62
CA GLN A 290 5.47 -27.85 26.70
C GLN A 290 6.14 -29.24 26.69
N GLU A 291 6.15 -29.93 25.56
CA GLU A 291 6.82 -31.23 25.40
C GLU A 291 8.32 -31.15 25.76
N LEU A 292 9.01 -30.10 25.33
CA LEU A 292 10.43 -29.91 25.67
C LEU A 292 10.63 -29.65 27.17
N LYS A 293 9.74 -28.90 27.81
CA LYS A 293 9.79 -28.66 29.27
C LYS A 293 9.58 -29.96 30.02
N ASP A 294 8.56 -30.73 29.65
CA ASP A 294 8.24 -32.01 30.27
C ASP A 294 9.39 -33.01 30.08
N PHE A 295 9.95 -33.08 28.86
CA PHE A 295 11.10 -33.94 28.57
C PHE A 295 12.35 -33.56 29.37
N LYS A 296 12.64 -32.26 29.52
CA LYS A 296 13.75 -31.79 30.36
C LYS A 296 13.55 -32.19 31.83
N SER A 297 12.33 -32.08 32.36
CA SER A 297 12.02 -32.53 33.72
C SER A 297 12.26 -34.03 33.88
N VAL A 298 11.83 -34.85 32.90
CA VAL A 298 12.08 -36.31 32.92
C VAL A 298 13.58 -36.63 32.92
N ILE A 299 14.38 -35.98 32.06
CA ILE A 299 15.84 -36.16 32.05
C ILE A 299 16.43 -35.81 33.42
N ASN A 300 15.97 -34.71 34.02
CA ASN A 300 16.49 -34.27 35.30
C ASN A 300 16.16 -35.26 36.42
N HIS A 301 14.92 -35.72 36.47
CA HIS A 301 14.50 -36.75 37.42
C HIS A 301 15.28 -38.05 37.21
N SER A 302 15.45 -38.51 35.97
CA SER A 302 16.26 -39.71 35.71
C SER A 302 17.71 -39.56 36.18
N SER A 303 18.31 -38.38 36.01
CA SER A 303 19.67 -38.08 36.48
C SER A 303 19.75 -38.06 38.00
N ARG A 304 18.79 -37.42 38.68
CA ARG A 304 18.70 -37.37 40.14
C ARG A 304 18.52 -38.77 40.74
N TRP A 305 17.62 -39.56 40.16
CA TRP A 305 17.40 -40.94 40.56
C TRP A 305 18.67 -41.79 40.43
N GLN A 306 19.38 -41.70 39.30
CA GLN A 306 20.64 -42.45 39.11
C GLN A 306 21.68 -42.06 40.16
N LYS A 307 21.87 -40.76 40.41
CA LYS A 307 22.80 -40.28 41.43
C LYS A 307 22.41 -40.71 42.84
N ALA A 308 21.12 -40.74 43.17
CA ALA A 308 20.64 -41.27 44.45
C ALA A 308 20.94 -42.77 44.58
N MET A 309 20.76 -43.53 43.50
CA MET A 309 21.15 -44.94 43.45
C MET A 309 22.65 -45.13 43.64
N ASP A 310 23.47 -44.30 42.98
CA ASP A 310 24.93 -44.33 43.12
C ASP A 310 25.37 -44.00 44.56
N LEU A 311 24.70 -43.03 45.21
CA LEU A 311 24.91 -42.71 46.63
C LEU A 311 24.58 -43.91 47.51
N ARG A 312 23.42 -44.57 47.33
CA ARG A 312 23.04 -45.76 48.10
C ARG A 312 24.04 -46.91 47.93
N ASN A 313 24.51 -47.15 46.71
CA ASN A 313 25.54 -48.14 46.43
C ASN A 313 26.86 -47.81 47.14
N TYR A 314 27.26 -46.53 47.14
CA TYR A 314 28.45 -46.07 47.85
C TYR A 314 28.33 -46.24 49.37
N ILE A 315 27.18 -45.85 49.95
CA ILE A 315 26.86 -46.00 51.38
C ILE A 315 27.00 -47.47 51.80
N GLN A 316 26.37 -48.39 51.08
CA GLN A 316 26.47 -49.83 51.35
C GLN A 316 27.90 -50.34 51.26
N THR A 317 28.68 -49.86 50.28
CA THR A 317 30.09 -50.24 50.11
C THR A 317 30.96 -49.74 51.26
N VAL A 318 30.76 -48.49 51.70
CA VAL A 318 31.47 -47.89 52.84
C VAL A 318 31.17 -48.64 54.13
N GLU A 319 29.89 -48.90 54.40
CA GLU A 319 29.43 -49.65 55.57
C GLU A 319 30.04 -51.07 55.59
N SER A 320 29.96 -51.79 54.48
CA SER A 320 30.52 -53.15 54.34
C SER A 320 32.04 -53.18 54.58
N ASN A 321 32.77 -52.19 54.08
CA ASN A 321 34.21 -52.06 54.27
C ASN A 321 34.55 -51.76 55.74
N ALA A 322 33.82 -50.85 56.38
CA ALA A 322 34.01 -50.50 57.78
C ALA A 322 33.75 -51.69 58.72
N ILE A 323 32.71 -52.49 58.45
CA ILE A 323 32.42 -53.73 59.17
C ILE A 323 33.57 -54.73 59.01
N LYS A 324 33.99 -55.00 57.77
CA LYS A 324 35.06 -55.97 57.47
C LYS A 324 36.39 -55.63 58.16
N ASN A 325 36.67 -54.34 58.33
CA ASN A 325 37.91 -53.85 58.93
C ASN A 325 37.78 -53.45 60.41
N ASN A 326 36.67 -53.76 61.08
CA ASN A 326 36.38 -53.37 62.48
C ASN A 326 36.55 -51.86 62.75
N LYS A 327 36.18 -51.01 61.80
CA LYS A 327 36.25 -49.54 61.88
C LYS A 327 34.88 -48.87 61.95
N LEU A 328 33.83 -49.62 62.28
CA LEU A 328 32.48 -49.09 62.40
C LEU A 328 32.32 -48.33 63.73
N THR A 329 32.70 -47.05 63.74
CA THR A 329 32.53 -46.14 64.87
C THR A 329 31.11 -45.57 64.92
N GLN A 330 30.73 -44.98 66.06
CA GLN A 330 29.42 -44.31 66.17
C GLN A 330 29.31 -43.11 65.22
N GLU A 331 30.36 -42.29 65.11
CA GLU A 331 30.42 -41.17 64.17
C GLU A 331 30.18 -41.59 62.72
N LEU A 332 30.72 -42.76 62.31
CA LEU A 332 30.47 -43.29 60.98
C LEU A 332 29.01 -43.76 60.80
N LYS A 333 28.38 -44.32 61.82
CA LYS A 333 26.96 -44.71 61.77
C LYS A 333 26.06 -43.48 61.61
N ASP A 334 26.32 -42.43 62.39
CA ASP A 334 25.57 -41.18 62.31
C ASP A 334 25.73 -40.53 60.91
N TRP A 335 26.94 -40.59 60.35
CA TRP A 335 27.19 -40.15 58.97
C TRP A 335 26.46 -41.00 57.93
N LEU A 336 26.45 -42.33 58.08
CA LEU A 336 25.74 -43.25 57.17
C LEU A 336 24.22 -43.00 57.17
N GLU A 337 23.62 -42.78 58.34
CA GLU A 337 22.20 -42.44 58.47
C GLU A 337 21.89 -41.09 57.80
N TRP A 338 22.70 -40.07 58.10
CA TRP A 338 22.55 -38.74 57.51
C TRP A 338 22.61 -38.77 55.98
N ILE A 339 23.62 -39.42 55.38
CA ILE A 339 23.76 -39.43 53.92
C ILE A 339 22.68 -40.28 53.24
N ASN A 340 22.14 -41.29 53.91
CA ASN A 340 21.01 -42.08 53.41
C ASN A 340 19.73 -41.22 53.36
N ASP A 341 19.49 -40.43 54.41
CA ASP A 341 18.39 -39.46 54.44
C ASP A 341 18.52 -38.40 53.34
N LYS A 342 19.74 -37.93 53.05
CA LYS A 342 19.99 -37.02 51.93
C LYS A 342 19.80 -37.67 50.56
N ALA A 343 20.10 -38.96 50.42
CA ALA A 343 19.82 -39.70 49.19
C ALA A 343 18.30 -39.81 48.94
N ASP A 344 17.51 -40.06 49.98
CA ASP A 344 16.05 -40.11 49.91
C ASP A 344 15.40 -38.74 49.65
N TRP A 345 16.00 -37.65 50.17
CA TRP A 345 15.58 -36.28 49.83
C TRP A 345 15.83 -35.92 48.37
N TYR A 346 16.95 -36.39 47.80
CA TYR A 346 17.35 -36.08 46.43
C TYR A 346 16.62 -36.93 45.37
N ASP A 347 16.26 -38.17 45.73
CA ASP A 347 15.59 -39.14 44.86
C ASP A 347 14.19 -38.63 44.45
N PRO A 348 13.92 -38.42 43.14
CA PRO A 348 12.62 -37.93 42.67
C PRO A 348 11.48 -38.94 42.79
N LEU A 349 11.73 -40.19 43.17
CA LEU A 349 10.69 -41.18 43.47
C LEU A 349 10.29 -41.23 44.94
N ILE A 350 11.10 -40.65 45.83
CA ILE A 350 10.86 -40.62 47.28
C ILE A 350 10.56 -39.20 47.74
N GLU A 351 11.43 -38.25 47.36
CA GLU A 351 11.35 -36.84 47.71
C GLU A 351 11.12 -36.59 49.20
N LYS A 352 11.87 -37.30 50.05
CA LYS A 352 11.79 -37.13 51.51
C LYS A 352 11.97 -35.66 51.87
N GLU A 353 11.15 -35.15 52.78
CA GLU A 353 11.29 -33.78 53.27
C GLU A 353 12.49 -33.68 54.22
N ASP A 354 13.19 -32.55 54.15
CA ASP A 354 14.34 -32.26 54.99
C ASP A 354 14.31 -30.78 55.37
N GLU A 355 14.08 -30.51 56.65
CA GLU A 355 13.87 -29.16 57.18
C GLU A 355 15.06 -28.23 56.91
N LEU A 356 16.29 -28.77 56.92
CA LEU A 356 17.49 -27.97 56.67
C LEU A 356 17.65 -27.63 55.18
N PHE A 357 17.04 -28.41 54.28
CA PHE A 357 17.13 -28.26 52.83
C PHE A 357 15.85 -27.70 52.19
N GLU A 358 14.90 -27.17 52.97
CA GLU A 358 13.64 -26.60 52.48
C GLU A 358 13.84 -25.57 51.36
N ASN A 359 14.89 -24.74 51.47
CA ASN A 359 15.22 -23.70 50.51
C ASN A 359 16.32 -24.12 49.51
N VAL A 360 16.64 -25.40 49.39
CA VAL A 360 17.59 -25.90 48.41
C VAL A 360 16.83 -26.42 47.19
N ASP A 361 17.28 -26.06 46.00
CA ASP A 361 16.74 -26.61 44.77
C ASP A 361 17.30 -28.03 44.54
N ARG A 362 16.43 -29.03 44.43
CA ARG A 362 16.82 -30.43 44.27
C ARG A 362 17.50 -30.71 42.93
N ASP A 363 17.28 -29.86 41.93
CA ASP A 363 17.80 -30.05 40.59
C ASP A 363 19.20 -29.42 40.44
N THR A 364 19.42 -28.24 41.03
CA THR A 364 20.72 -27.54 40.97
C THR A 364 21.60 -27.76 42.20
N LEU A 365 21.03 -28.23 43.32
CA LEU A 365 21.67 -28.29 44.65
C LEU A 365 22.14 -26.91 45.17
N GLU A 366 21.57 -25.84 44.62
CA GLU A 366 21.86 -24.46 45.04
C GLU A 366 20.76 -23.96 45.97
N SER A 367 21.12 -23.05 46.88
CA SER A 367 20.13 -22.34 47.68
C SER A 367 19.25 -21.47 46.77
N LYS A 368 17.93 -21.60 46.93
CA LYS A 368 16.93 -20.71 46.34
C LYS A 368 17.10 -19.34 46.99
N SER A 369 17.98 -18.52 46.42
CA SER A 369 18.16 -17.13 46.84
C SER A 369 16.82 -16.41 46.89
N ARG A 370 16.41 -15.98 48.10
CA ARG A 370 15.42 -14.91 48.26
C ARG A 370 16.08 -13.61 47.83
N PHE A 371 16.08 -13.32 46.53
CA PHE A 371 16.21 -11.93 46.09
C PHE A 371 14.93 -11.20 46.54
N TRP A 372 15.10 -10.36 47.56
CA TRP A 372 14.15 -9.33 47.96
C TRP A 372 14.03 -8.26 46.88
#